data_AF-A0A1I8J009-F1
#
_entry.id   AF-A0A1I8J009-F1
#
_cell.length_a   1.000
_cell.length_b   1.000
_cell.length_c   1.000
_cell.angle_alpha   90.00
_cell.angle_beta   90.00
_cell.angle_gamma   90.00
#
_symmetry.space_group_name_H-M   'P 1'
#
loop_
_entity.id
_entity.type
_entity.pdbx_description
1 polymer ?
#
loop_
_entity_poly.entity_id
_entity_poly.type
_entity_poly.pdbx_seq_one_letter_code
_entity_poly.pdbx_strand_id
1 'polypeptide(L)'
;TLPELFAQFVLEYPERRAEAIMKTLFGFDLRFDTVMSAALSLNRTLQSWNYSEELQLGNSSFKAALFRNILELDFIGLSGRVVFDSNGDRTPNVLLYQLRNFTRHLVGTYDPISQALNWTSELWFA
;
A
#
# COMPACT_ATOMS: atom_id res chain seq x y z
N THR A 1 7.09 23.12 12.65
CA THR A 1 7.03 21.64 12.51
C THR A 1 6.29 21.29 11.23
N LEU A 2 6.42 20.07 10.69
CA LEU A 2 5.72 19.65 9.46
C LEU A 2 4.19 19.91 9.51
N PRO A 3 3.51 19.67 10.66
CA PRO A 3 2.09 20.00 10.83
C PRO A 3 1.75 21.49 10.70
N GLU A 4 2.60 22.39 11.21
CA GLU A 4 2.39 23.84 11.15
C GLU A 4 2.53 24.39 9.72
N LEU A 5 3.49 23.87 8.95
CA LEU A 5 3.69 24.23 7.54
C LEU A 5 2.49 23.79 6.67
N PHE A 6 1.90 22.63 6.95
CA PHE A 6 0.71 22.16 6.24
C PHE A 6 -0.52 23.00 6.57
N ALA A 7 -0.72 23.34 7.86
CA ALA A 7 -1.82 24.20 8.28
C ALA A 7 -1.74 25.57 7.60
N GLN A 8 -0.54 26.14 7.49
CA GLN A 8 -0.31 27.44 6.85
C GLN A 8 -0.52 27.39 5.33
N PHE A 9 -0.02 26.36 4.64
CA PHE A 9 -0.27 26.15 3.21
C PHE A 9 -1.76 26.01 2.87
N VAL A 10 -2.52 25.31 3.71
CA VAL A 10 -3.97 25.12 3.53
C VAL A 10 -4.75 26.41 3.75
N LEU A 11 -4.27 27.32 4.61
CA LEU A 11 -4.86 28.65 4.81
C LEU A 11 -4.55 29.59 3.64
N GLU A 12 -3.34 29.51 3.08
CA GLU A 12 -2.87 30.40 2.03
C GLU A 12 -3.44 30.05 0.64
N TYR A 13 -3.78 28.77 0.39
CA TYR A 13 -4.32 28.30 -0.89
C TYR A 13 -5.63 27.52 -0.73
N PRO A 14 -6.74 28.17 -0.37
CA PRO A 14 -8.02 27.51 -0.08
C PRO A 14 -8.61 26.78 -1.29
N GLU A 15 -8.40 27.29 -2.50
CA GLU A 15 -8.78 26.66 -3.78
C GLU A 15 -8.09 25.30 -3.99
N ARG A 16 -6.89 25.12 -3.41
CA ARG A 16 -6.09 23.89 -3.51
C ARG A 16 -6.34 22.94 -2.35
N ARG A 17 -7.29 23.21 -1.45
CA ARG A 17 -7.54 22.41 -0.23
C ARG A 17 -7.98 20.99 -0.55
N ALA A 18 -8.89 20.80 -1.51
CA ALA A 18 -9.32 19.48 -1.94
C ALA A 18 -8.18 18.70 -2.63
N GLU A 19 -7.42 19.38 -3.49
CA GLU A 19 -6.24 18.80 -4.15
C GLU A 19 -5.13 18.46 -3.15
N ALA A 20 -4.86 19.31 -2.16
CA ALA A 20 -3.86 19.09 -1.14
C ALA A 20 -4.26 17.93 -0.23
N ILE A 21 -5.49 17.89 0.27
CA ILE A 21 -6.00 16.79 1.09
C ILE A 21 -5.97 15.46 0.30
N MET A 22 -6.34 15.48 -0.98
CA MET A 22 -6.25 14.31 -1.87
C MET A 22 -4.81 13.93 -2.24
N LYS A 23 -3.89 14.89 -2.38
CA LYS A 23 -2.49 14.65 -2.75
C LYS A 23 -1.59 14.32 -1.55
N THR A 24 -1.95 14.71 -0.32
CA THR A 24 -1.07 14.56 0.84
C THR A 24 -1.47 13.47 1.83
N LEU A 25 -2.75 13.29 2.17
CA LEU A 25 -3.17 12.27 3.16
C LEU A 25 -3.82 11.04 2.53
N PHE A 26 -4.68 11.22 1.53
CA PHE A 26 -5.28 10.07 0.84
C PHE A 26 -4.23 9.38 -0.05
N GLY A 27 -4.07 8.08 0.17
CA GLY A 27 -3.05 7.25 -0.50
C GLY A 27 -1.62 7.53 -0.05
N PHE A 28 -1.39 8.32 1.01
CA PHE A 28 -0.05 8.51 1.56
C PHE A 28 0.53 7.20 2.07
N ASP A 29 -0.30 6.45 2.78
CA ASP A 29 -0.06 5.09 3.22
C ASP A 29 0.42 4.20 2.07
N LEU A 30 -0.28 4.21 0.93
CA LEU A 30 0.10 3.44 -0.25
C LEU A 30 1.42 3.92 -0.86
N ARG A 31 1.63 5.23 -0.99
CA ARG A 31 2.89 5.78 -1.52
C ARG A 31 4.08 5.46 -0.63
N PHE A 32 3.89 5.55 0.69
CA PHE A 32 4.91 5.19 1.67
C PHE A 32 5.25 3.71 1.57
N ASP A 33 4.23 2.85 1.53
CA ASP A 33 4.40 1.40 1.42
C ASP A 33 5.06 1.00 0.09
N THR A 34 4.81 1.74 -1.00
CA THR A 34 5.52 1.56 -2.29
C THR A 34 7.01 1.83 -2.15
N VAL A 35 7.40 2.96 -1.53
CA VAL A 35 8.82 3.29 -1.31
C VAL A 35 9.47 2.26 -0.38
N MET A 36 8.76 1.84 0.67
CA MET A 36 9.24 0.81 1.59
C MET A 36 9.43 -0.54 0.88
N SER A 37 8.48 -0.93 0.02
CA SER A 37 8.58 -2.16 -0.78
C SER A 37 9.79 -2.13 -1.72
N ALA A 38 10.04 -1.00 -2.37
CA ALA A 38 11.23 -0.81 -3.21
C ALA A 38 12.52 -0.91 -2.37
N ALA A 39 12.58 -0.26 -1.22
CA ALA A 39 13.76 -0.30 -0.34
C ALA A 39 14.05 -1.71 0.19
N LEU A 40 13.02 -2.43 0.66
CA LEU A 40 13.17 -3.79 1.19
C LEU A 40 13.60 -4.79 0.11
N SER A 41 12.99 -4.73 -1.06
CA SER A 41 13.33 -5.63 -2.18
C SER A 41 14.73 -5.34 -2.72
N LEU A 42 15.12 -4.07 -2.85
CA LEU A 42 16.48 -3.68 -3.23
C LEU A 42 17.50 -4.17 -2.20
N ASN A 43 17.25 -3.95 -0.90
CA ASN A 43 18.14 -4.42 0.16
C ASN A 43 18.38 -5.93 0.09
N ARG A 44 17.30 -6.74 -0.03
CA ARG A 44 17.41 -8.20 -0.19
C ARG A 44 18.20 -8.60 -1.44
N THR A 45 17.98 -7.90 -2.56
CA THR A 45 18.68 -8.19 -3.82
C THR A 45 20.18 -7.91 -3.68
N LEU A 46 20.52 -6.76 -3.12
CA LEU A 46 21.86 -6.26 -2.96
C LEU A 46 22.70 -7.08 -1.95
N GLN A 47 22.08 -7.77 -0.99
CA GLN A 47 22.78 -8.70 -0.09
C GLN A 47 23.45 -9.86 -0.82
N SER A 48 22.89 -10.27 -1.96
CA SER A 48 23.41 -11.37 -2.78
C SER A 48 24.23 -10.90 -3.99
N TRP A 49 24.37 -9.59 -4.17
CA TRP A 49 24.95 -9.02 -5.39
C TRP A 49 26.42 -8.66 -5.21
N ASN A 50 27.23 -8.98 -6.21
CA ASN A 50 28.62 -8.55 -6.26
C ASN A 50 28.70 -7.13 -6.84
N TYR A 51 29.19 -6.18 -6.04
CA TYR A 51 29.30 -4.77 -6.41
C TYR A 51 30.50 -4.47 -7.32
N SER A 52 31.30 -5.47 -7.67
CA SER A 52 32.45 -5.30 -8.58
C SER A 52 32.07 -5.19 -10.06
N GLU A 53 30.81 -5.44 -10.42
CA GLU A 53 30.32 -5.39 -11.80
C GLU A 53 29.27 -4.29 -11.99
N GLU A 54 29.21 -3.72 -13.20
CA GLU A 54 28.21 -2.70 -13.55
C GLU A 54 26.78 -3.27 -13.49
N LEU A 55 25.87 -2.50 -12.89
CA LEU A 55 24.49 -2.89 -12.73
C LEU A 55 23.73 -2.87 -14.06
N GLN A 56 23.48 -4.05 -14.63
CA GLN A 56 22.68 -4.19 -15.84
C GLN A 56 21.18 -4.13 -15.51
N LEU A 57 20.50 -3.05 -15.90
CA LEU A 57 19.05 -2.86 -15.67
C LEU A 57 18.16 -3.44 -16.79
N GLY A 58 18.78 -3.98 -17.85
CA GLY A 58 18.10 -4.65 -18.97
C GLY A 58 17.61 -6.05 -18.62
N ASN A 59 17.76 -7.01 -19.55
CA ASN A 59 17.51 -8.41 -19.26
C ASN A 59 18.71 -9.00 -18.49
N SER A 60 18.64 -8.97 -17.16
CA SER A 60 19.74 -9.39 -16.29
C SER A 60 19.26 -10.27 -15.15
N SER A 61 20.18 -11.05 -14.58
CA SER A 61 19.95 -11.79 -13.34
C SER A 61 19.61 -10.85 -12.17
N PHE A 62 20.08 -9.60 -12.19
CA PHE A 62 19.70 -8.59 -11.20
C PHE A 62 18.22 -8.27 -11.28
N LYS A 63 17.70 -7.98 -12.48
CA LYS A 63 16.28 -7.68 -12.69
C LYS A 63 15.40 -8.85 -12.24
N ALA A 64 15.79 -10.08 -12.59
CA ALA A 64 15.08 -11.29 -12.17
C ALA A 64 15.08 -11.48 -10.64
N ALA A 65 16.24 -11.28 -10.00
CA ALA A 65 16.36 -11.37 -8.55
C ALA A 65 15.55 -10.27 -7.84
N LEU A 66 15.59 -9.04 -8.35
CA LEU A 66 14.80 -7.92 -7.82
C LEU A 66 13.31 -8.20 -7.91
N PHE A 67 12.82 -8.64 -9.07
CA PHE A 67 11.41 -8.97 -9.25
C PHE A 67 10.98 -10.11 -8.31
N ARG A 68 11.77 -11.18 -8.19
CA ARG A 68 11.52 -12.26 -7.23
C ARG A 68 11.45 -11.73 -5.79
N ASN A 69 12.38 -10.87 -5.39
CA ASN A 69 12.40 -10.29 -4.04
C ASN A 69 11.22 -9.35 -3.77
N ILE A 70 10.66 -8.70 -4.78
CA ILE A 70 9.39 -7.93 -4.68
C ILE A 70 8.23 -8.88 -4.40
N LEU A 71 8.13 -9.99 -5.15
CA LEU A 71 7.05 -10.98 -4.98
C LEU A 71 7.10 -11.70 -3.63
N GLU A 72 8.29 -11.83 -3.04
CA GLU A 72 8.52 -12.43 -1.71
C GLU A 72 8.35 -11.43 -0.55
N LEU A 73 7.87 -10.20 -0.80
CA LEU A 73 7.59 -9.26 0.27
C LEU A 73 6.31 -9.64 1.03
N ASP A 74 6.43 -9.68 2.36
CA ASP A 74 5.33 -9.80 3.31
C ASP A 74 5.71 -9.00 4.55
N PHE A 75 5.12 -7.81 4.69
CA PHE A 75 5.38 -6.92 5.82
C PHE A 75 4.14 -6.08 6.18
N ILE A 76 4.16 -5.47 7.36
CA ILE A 76 3.11 -4.54 7.81
C ILE A 76 3.55 -3.11 7.49
N GLY A 77 2.87 -2.48 6.53
CA GLY A 77 3.03 -1.08 6.17
C GLY A 77 1.98 -0.17 6.80
N LEU A 78 1.95 1.09 6.39
CA LEU A 78 0.94 2.06 6.84
C LEU A 78 -0.46 1.73 6.32
N SER A 79 -0.56 1.11 5.15
CA SER A 79 -1.82 0.68 4.52
C SER A 79 -2.26 -0.74 4.94
N GLY A 80 -1.62 -1.30 5.98
CA GLY A 80 -1.81 -2.67 6.45
C GLY A 80 -0.79 -3.64 5.88
N ARG A 81 -1.13 -4.93 5.82
CA ARG A 81 -0.25 -5.96 5.27
C ARG A 81 0.00 -5.68 3.78
N VAL A 82 1.25 -5.78 3.35
CA VAL A 82 1.70 -5.56 1.97
C VAL A 82 2.27 -6.86 1.44
N VAL A 83 1.55 -7.45 0.48
CA VAL A 83 1.91 -8.67 -0.25
C VAL A 83 1.54 -8.47 -1.71
N PHE A 84 2.33 -9.03 -2.61
CA PHE A 84 2.12 -8.98 -4.05
C PHE A 84 1.75 -10.37 -4.59
N ASP A 85 0.83 -10.42 -5.55
CA ASP A 85 0.51 -11.65 -6.27
C ASP A 85 1.58 -11.97 -7.33
N SER A 86 1.41 -13.08 -8.06
CA SER A 86 2.38 -13.49 -9.10
C SER A 86 2.54 -12.49 -10.26
N ASN A 87 1.59 -11.57 -10.45
CA ASN A 87 1.65 -10.53 -11.46
C ASN A 87 2.32 -9.25 -10.95
N GLY A 88 2.57 -9.16 -9.64
CA GLY A 88 3.07 -7.95 -8.97
C GLY A 88 1.96 -7.01 -8.52
N ASP A 89 0.70 -7.46 -8.51
CA ASP A 89 -0.42 -6.68 -8.00
C ASP A 89 -0.47 -6.79 -6.48
N ARG A 90 -0.63 -5.65 -5.79
CA ARG A 90 -0.80 -5.66 -4.33
C ARG A 90 -2.12 -6.34 -3.99
N THR A 91 -2.08 -7.31 -3.09
CA THR A 91 -3.29 -7.97 -2.56
C THR A 91 -3.87 -7.15 -1.40
N PRO A 92 -5.06 -6.52 -1.55
CA PRO A 92 -5.65 -5.69 -0.51
C PRO A 92 -6.57 -6.50 0.42
N ASN A 93 -6.75 -6.03 1.64
CA ASN A 93 -7.90 -6.43 2.45
C ASN A 93 -9.19 -5.90 1.83
N VAL A 94 -10.22 -6.74 1.77
CA VAL A 94 -11.53 -6.37 1.26
C VAL A 94 -12.44 -5.99 2.43
N LEU A 95 -13.13 -4.86 2.30
CA LEU A 95 -14.08 -4.37 3.29
C LEU A 95 -15.50 -4.50 2.73
N LEU A 96 -16.38 -5.17 3.48
CA LEU A 96 -17.76 -5.42 3.09
C LEU A 96 -18.67 -4.44 3.84
N TYR A 97 -19.39 -3.62 3.10
CA TYR A 97 -20.33 -2.65 3.67
C TYR A 97 -21.76 -2.99 3.28
N GLN A 98 -22.68 -2.84 4.23
CA GLN A 98 -24.12 -2.85 3.98
C GLN A 98 -24.67 -1.44 4.13
N LEU A 99 -25.50 -1.00 3.18
CA LEU A 99 -26.24 0.25 3.28
C LEU A 99 -27.46 0.04 4.19
N ARG A 100 -27.54 0.77 5.30
CA ARG A 100 -28.71 0.78 6.20
C ARG A 100 -29.12 2.22 6.44
N ASN A 101 -30.39 2.54 6.16
CA ASN A 101 -30.89 3.91 6.27
C ASN A 101 -29.93 4.95 5.64
N PHE A 102 -29.53 4.72 4.39
CA PHE A 102 -28.58 5.55 3.64
C PHE A 102 -27.18 5.71 4.23
N THR A 103 -26.81 4.94 5.26
CA THR A 103 -25.50 4.96 5.90
C THR A 103 -24.74 3.66 5.61
N ARG A 104 -23.42 3.74 5.37
CA ARG A 104 -22.57 2.55 5.18
C ARG A 104 -22.20 1.97 6.54
N HIS A 105 -22.53 0.70 6.76
CA HIS A 105 -22.13 -0.07 7.94
C HIS A 105 -21.14 -1.15 7.53
N LEU A 106 -19.96 -1.19 8.16
CA LEU A 106 -19.00 -2.28 7.96
C LEU A 106 -19.60 -3.56 8.55
N VAL A 107 -19.82 -4.56 7.70
CA VAL A 107 -20.40 -5.84 8.11
C VAL A 107 -19.40 -6.98 8.11
N GLY A 108 -18.31 -6.85 7.36
CA GLY A 108 -17.24 -7.81 7.43
C GLY A 108 -15.97 -7.37 6.72
N THR A 109 -14.94 -8.18 6.89
CA THR A 109 -13.66 -8.05 6.21
C THR A 109 -13.30 -9.40 5.58
N TYR A 110 -12.59 -9.36 4.46
CA TYR A 110 -12.05 -10.54 3.82
C TYR A 110 -10.56 -10.33 3.55
N ASP A 111 -9.73 -11.25 4.02
CA ASP A 111 -8.31 -11.32 3.73
C ASP A 111 -8.09 -12.35 2.60
N PRO A 112 -7.76 -11.90 1.37
CA PRO A 112 -7.55 -12.83 0.26
C PRO A 112 -6.33 -13.74 0.42
N ILE A 113 -5.37 -13.37 1.29
CA ILE A 113 -4.13 -14.13 1.50
C ILE A 113 -4.43 -15.37 2.35
N SER A 114 -5.10 -15.17 3.49
CA SER A 114 -5.52 -16.28 4.37
C SER A 114 -6.86 -16.89 3.97
N GLN A 115 -7.54 -16.32 2.97
CA GLN A 115 -8.90 -16.67 2.56
C GLN A 115 -9.92 -16.60 3.71
N ALA A 116 -9.64 -15.75 4.71
CA ALA A 116 -10.46 -15.63 5.90
C ALA A 116 -11.52 -14.54 5.73
N LEU A 117 -12.79 -14.94 5.84
CA LEU A 117 -13.93 -14.02 5.95
C LEU A 117 -14.26 -13.82 7.44
N ASN A 118 -14.33 -12.57 7.88
CA ASN A 118 -14.71 -12.22 9.23
C ASN A 118 -15.93 -11.30 9.23
N TRP A 119 -17.03 -11.75 9.83
CA TRP A 119 -18.23 -10.94 10.01
C TRP A 119 -18.10 -10.11 11.29
N THR A 120 -18.06 -8.79 11.15
CA THR A 120 -17.95 -7.84 12.26
C THR A 120 -19.30 -7.35 12.75
N SER A 121 -20.36 -7.60 11.99
CA SER A 121 -21.75 -7.24 12.33
C SER A 121 -22.72 -8.21 11.67
N GLU A 122 -23.85 -8.48 12.34
CA GLU A 122 -24.95 -9.23 11.74
C GLU A 122 -25.47 -8.51 10.49
N LEU A 123 -25.84 -9.26 9.46
CA LEU A 123 -26.49 -8.72 8.27
C LEU A 123 -27.93 -8.33 8.61
N TRP A 124 -28.35 -7.15 8.16
CA TRP A 124 -29.72 -6.67 8.35
C TRP A 124 -30.47 -6.72 7.03
N PHE A 125 -31.55 -7.49 6.99
CA PHE A 125 -32.46 -7.54 5.86
C PHE A 125 -33.79 -6.99 6.35
N ALA A 126 -34.24 -5.89 5.74
CA ALA A 126 -35.48 -5.21 6.08
C ALA A 126 -36.70 -6.09 5.85
#